data_AF-A0A920G7G1-F1
#
_entry.id   AF-A0A920G7G1-F1
#
_cell.length_a   1.000
_cell.length_b   1.000
_cell.length_c   1.000
_cell.angle_alpha   90.00
_cell.angle_beta   90.00
_cell.angle_gamma   90.00
#
_symmetry.space_group_name_H-M   'P 1'
#
loop_
_entity.id
_entity.type
_entity.pdbx_description
1 polymer ?
#
loop_
_entity_poly.entity_id
_entity_poly.type
_entity_poly.pdbx_seq_one_letter_code
_entity_poly.pdbx_strand_id
1 'polypeptide(L)' 'MRGPRFKKSTKLSSIDFSLTGRNLHIWTNFIGNDPDTNLTEVSTTRGIDYFNNPGTKSYVFKITLNY' A
#
# COMPACT_ATOMS: atom_id res chain seq x y z
N MET A 1 3.60 12.99 17.63
CA MET A 1 4.11 13.81 18.75
C MET A 1 3.41 15.16 18.77
N ARG A 2 2.83 15.59 19.91
CA ARG A 2 2.10 16.87 20.05
C ARG A 2 2.34 17.48 21.43
N GLY A 3 2.60 18.79 21.52
CA GLY A 3 2.69 19.49 22.79
C GLY A 3 3.36 20.88 22.75
N PRO A 4 3.14 21.75 23.75
CA PRO A 4 3.66 23.13 23.76
C PRO A 4 5.19 23.22 23.73
N ARG A 5 5.89 22.35 24.48
CA ARG A 5 7.36 22.28 24.49
C ARG A 5 7.93 21.81 23.15
N PHE A 6 7.26 20.85 22.52
CA PHE A 6 7.61 20.34 21.20
C PHE A 6 7.48 21.43 20.13
N LYS A 7 6.35 22.15 20.12
CA LYS A 7 6.13 23.28 19.21
C LYS A 7 7.13 24.42 19.42
N LYS A 8 7.47 24.74 20.66
CA LYS A 8 8.47 25.77 20.98
C LYS A 8 9.88 25.39 20.49
N SER A 9 10.25 24.12 20.56
CA SER A 9 11.59 23.64 20.16
C SER A 9 11.72 23.38 18.65
N THR A 10 10.68 22.87 18.00
CA THR A 10 10.75 22.40 16.61
C THR A 10 10.03 23.32 15.62
N LYS A 11 9.23 24.26 16.11
CA LYS A 11 8.28 25.08 15.33
C LYS A 11 7.21 24.28 14.58
N LEU A 12 7.07 22.99 14.87
CA LEU A 12 6.07 22.11 14.27
C LEU A 12 4.91 21.87 15.26
N SER A 13 3.68 21.93 14.75
CA SER A 13 2.46 21.59 15.48
C SER A 13 2.31 20.09 15.70
N SER A 14 2.67 19.24 14.74
CA SER A 14 2.79 17.79 14.97
C SER A 14 3.74 17.09 14.00
N ILE A 15 4.20 15.92 14.42
CA ILE A 15 4.83 14.92 13.55
C ILE A 15 4.07 13.62 13.72
N ASP A 16 3.65 13.04 12.59
CA ASP A 16 2.92 11.79 12.51
C ASP A 16 3.71 10.81 11.62
N PHE A 17 3.97 9.62 12.14
CA PHE A 17 4.67 8.55 11.43
C PHE A 17 3.67 7.45 11.06
N SER A 18 3.79 6.87 9.86
CA SER A 18 2.94 5.77 9.43
C SER A 18 3.74 4.74 8.66
N LEU A 19 3.44 3.47 8.89
CA LEU A 19 3.95 2.35 8.11
C LEU A 19 2.75 1.59 7.56
N THR A 20 2.71 1.42 6.24
CA THR A 20 1.62 0.75 5.52
C THR A 20 2.19 -0.37 4.67
N GLY A 21 1.48 -1.48 4.56
CA GLY A 21 1.80 -2.57 3.63
C GLY A 21 0.63 -2.88 2.71
N ARG A 22 0.91 -3.30 1.47
CA ARG A 22 -0.10 -3.73 0.49
C ARG A 22 0.33 -5.03 -0.18
N ASN A 23 -0.63 -5.93 -0.41
CA ASN A 23 -0.43 -7.24 -1.03
C ASN A 23 0.68 -8.07 -0.33
N LEU A 24 0.64 -8.10 1.00
CA LEU A 24 1.68 -8.71 1.83
C LEU A 24 1.75 -10.23 1.69
N HIS A 25 0.62 -10.87 1.43
CA HIS A 25 0.50 -12.31 1.29
C HIS A 25 -0.70 -12.65 0.43
N ILE A 26 -0.58 -13.70 -0.38
CA ILE A 26 -1.64 -14.25 -1.22
C ILE A 26 -1.75 -15.72 -0.83
N TRP A 27 -2.94 -16.12 -0.37
CA TRP A 27 -3.23 -17.52 -0.03
C TRP A 27 -4.21 -18.06 -1.07
N THR A 28 -3.70 -18.91 -1.97
CA THR A 28 -4.51 -19.49 -3.04
C THR A 28 -3.98 -20.87 -3.44
N ASN A 29 -4.88 -21.71 -3.95
CA ASN A 29 -4.54 -22.96 -4.63
C ASN A 29 -4.40 -22.77 -6.15
N PHE A 30 -4.61 -21.54 -6.64
CA PHE A 30 -4.46 -21.20 -8.05
C PHE A 30 -2.99 -21.31 -8.47
N ILE A 31 -2.75 -22.00 -9.59
CA ILE A 31 -1.43 -22.19 -10.17
C ILE A 31 -1.31 -21.21 -11.33
N GLY A 32 -0.48 -20.18 -11.16
CA GLY A 32 -0.36 -19.08 -12.12
C GLY A 32 0.01 -17.77 -11.44
N ASN A 33 -0.28 -16.65 -12.10
CA ASN A 33 -0.12 -15.32 -11.51
C ASN A 33 -1.17 -15.03 -10.41
N ASP A 34 -1.06 -13.90 -9.71
CA ASP A 34 -2.00 -13.46 -8.68
C ASP A 34 -3.46 -13.50 -9.22
N PRO A 35 -4.38 -14.25 -8.57
CA PRO A 35 -5.76 -14.41 -9.03
C PRO A 35 -6.59 -13.13 -8.99
N ASP A 36 -6.10 -12.06 -8.35
CA ASP A 36 -6.73 -10.73 -8.39
C ASP A 36 -6.44 -9.98 -9.70
N THR A 37 -5.51 -10.48 -10.54
CA THR A 37 -5.25 -9.88 -11.85
C THR A 37 -6.29 -10.30 -12.88
N ASN A 38 -6.72 -9.36 -13.74
CA ASN A 38 -7.60 -9.65 -14.86
C ASN A 38 -7.06 -9.01 -16.14
N LEU A 39 -6.87 -9.81 -17.19
CA LEU A 39 -6.42 -9.34 -18.49
C LEU A 39 -7.43 -8.38 -19.14
N THR A 40 -8.72 -8.67 -19.01
CA THR A 40 -9.80 -7.90 -19.66
C THR A 40 -10.32 -6.76 -18.79
N GLU A 41 -9.50 -6.23 -17.87
CA GLU A 41 -9.84 -5.15 -16.95
C GLU A 41 -11.18 -5.37 -16.20
N VAL A 42 -12.07 -4.37 -16.22
CA VAL A 42 -13.41 -4.43 -15.60
C VAL A 42 -14.38 -5.14 -16.55
N SER A 43 -14.33 -6.47 -16.54
CA SER A 43 -15.19 -7.34 -17.34
C SER A 43 -15.67 -8.55 -16.55
N THR A 44 -16.74 -9.19 -17.03
CA THR A 44 -17.25 -10.48 -16.53
C THR A 44 -16.39 -11.66 -16.97
N THR A 45 -15.60 -11.50 -18.03
CA THR A 45 -14.59 -12.48 -18.43
C THR A 45 -13.42 -12.45 -17.44
N ARG A 46 -13.10 -13.60 -16.86
CA ARG A 46 -12.05 -13.78 -15.84
C ARG A 46 -11.34 -15.11 -16.02
N GLY A 47 -10.20 -15.29 -15.35
CA GLY A 47 -9.45 -16.54 -15.36
C GLY A 47 -8.54 -16.73 -16.57
N ILE A 48 -8.31 -15.67 -17.35
CA ILE A 48 -7.32 -15.67 -18.43
C ILE A 48 -5.99 -15.24 -17.82
N ASP A 49 -5.10 -16.21 -17.58
CA ASP A 49 -3.72 -15.98 -17.16
C ASP A 49 -2.81 -15.95 -18.40
N TYR A 50 -2.84 -14.81 -19.12
CA TYR A 50 -2.06 -14.60 -20.33
C TYR A 50 -1.62 -13.13 -20.44
N PHE A 51 -0.30 -12.88 -20.38
CA PHE A 51 0.32 -11.53 -20.43
C PHE A 51 -0.14 -10.51 -19.36
N ASN A 52 -0.83 -10.95 -18.31
CA ASN A 52 -1.13 -10.13 -17.13
C ASN A 52 0.14 -9.91 -16.31
N ASN A 53 0.42 -8.64 -15.99
CA ASN A 53 1.59 -8.30 -15.20
C ASN A 53 1.40 -8.74 -13.73
N PRO A 54 2.42 -9.30 -13.07
CA PRO A 54 2.29 -9.69 -11.67
C PRO A 54 1.94 -8.53 -10.73
N GLY A 55 1.15 -8.85 -9.70
CA GLY A 55 0.85 -7.92 -8.61
C GLY A 55 2.13 -7.51 -7.84
N THR A 56 2.12 -6.31 -7.27
CA THR A 56 3.26 -5.80 -6.49
C THR A 56 3.00 -5.88 -5.00
N LYS A 57 3.93 -6.47 -4.25
CA LYS A 57 4.01 -6.35 -2.80
C LYS A 57 4.75 -5.07 -2.43
N SER A 58 4.17 -4.22 -1.60
CA SER A 58 4.80 -2.95 -1.22
C SER A 58 4.69 -2.63 0.26
N TYR A 59 5.70 -1.92 0.75
CA TYR A 59 5.76 -1.32 2.07
C TYR A 59 6.02 0.18 1.89
N VAL A 60 5.26 1.01 2.59
CA VAL A 60 5.35 2.46 2.51
C VAL A 60 5.52 3.01 3.91
N PHE A 61 6.62 3.73 4.13
CA PHE A 61 6.82 4.53 5.33
C PHE A 61 6.54 6.00 5.01
N LYS A 62 5.73 6.65 5.86
CA LYS A 62 5.30 8.03 5.69
C LYS A 62 5.62 8.83 6.93
N ILE A 63 6.12 10.04 6.71
CA ILE A 63 6.28 11.08 7.74
C ILE A 63 5.41 12.27 7.32
N THR A 64 4.55 12.72 8.21
CA THR A 64 3.74 13.92 8.02
C THR A 64 4.13 14.96 9.06
N LEU A 65 4.57 16.13 8.59
CA LEU A 65 4.97 17.27 9.40
C LEU A 65 3.89 18.35 9.28
N ASN A 66 3.33 18.78 10.40
CA ASN A 66 2.39 19.89 10.46
C ASN A 66 3.07 21.06 11.20
N TYR A 67 3.00 22.28 10.65
CA TYR A 67 3.64 23.46 11.22
C TYR A 67 2.65 24.33 12.01
#